data_AF-A0A2J6IC41-F1
#
_entry.id   AF-A0A2J6IC41-F1
#
_cell.length_a   1.000
_cell.length_b   1.000
_cell.length_c   1.000
_cell.angle_alpha   90.00
_cell.angle_beta   90.00
_cell.angle_gamma   90.00
#
_symmetry.space_group_name_H-M   'P 1'
#
loop_
_entity.id
_entity.type
_entity.pdbx_description
1 polymer ?
#
loop_
_entity_poly.entity_id
_entity_poly.type
_entity_poly.pdbx_seq_one_letter_code
_entity_poly.pdbx_strand_id
1 'polypeptide(L)'
;MKRNIKLMKKYIIGLLVTMIFAGGAIAQPGYQTVTILLQNYEKNSNLSKNGSFSGSNEQEFKSLFTSQNVMVSSLGLDGDEKSEIPLYKYIALVKSNLDEESDISVVLTKIKIKNPSKISDSKYLYTVSALQSLTAFKKDGSDFTSLKKLNYEIEYTSTSNTAKINSIKITEGSTGLYLDVHVAAGMTSIKGDLISGSTGTLETKSKFGIGFGINLDYMITEKFGITTGITSMTYASSYTLSAYDQQPYRTVDQDNDEYDLMASGTNLENDVKLNYLEIPIGVVMKFGGFMTRLGVKYGIPGSSSSSFSGGSVTTTGYYPKYNATLYDIPEYGFDTYDLSGAEGTIDHKSAFSGFVQLGYSADISPKFGITFMGFYETSFSSVHDSSEAAFATGNNEYTSALSFIDSPKTAAYGLEVGLRFKLF
;
A
#
# COMPACT_ATOMS: atom_id res chain seq x y z
N MET A 1 -43.17 -15.36 54.83
CA MET A 1 -43.48 -16.05 53.56
C MET A 1 -43.88 -15.02 52.52
N LYS A 2 -43.08 -14.84 51.46
CA LYS A 2 -43.40 -14.29 50.11
C LYS A 2 -44.10 -12.90 50.02
N ARG A 3 -43.88 -12.01 49.05
CA ARG A 3 -42.94 -11.77 47.93
C ARG A 3 -43.57 -10.54 47.20
N ASN A 4 -42.73 -9.70 46.59
CA ASN A 4 -43.01 -8.92 45.36
C ASN A 4 -44.03 -7.75 45.39
N ILE A 5 -43.95 -6.68 44.58
CA ILE A 5 -42.96 -6.00 43.71
C ILE A 5 -43.79 -4.88 43.01
N LYS A 6 -43.36 -3.60 43.01
CA LYS A 6 -43.23 -2.70 41.80
C LYS A 6 -43.24 -1.19 42.13
N LEU A 7 -42.18 -0.54 41.60
CA LEU A 7 -42.05 0.80 40.96
C LEU A 7 -42.53 2.05 41.74
N MET A 8 -41.85 3.20 41.82
CA MET A 8 -40.93 3.86 40.87
C MET A 8 -40.23 5.12 41.51
N LYS A 9 -39.02 5.47 41.00
CA LYS A 9 -38.31 6.80 40.98
C LYS A 9 -37.26 7.20 42.07
N LYS A 10 -36.01 7.30 41.55
CA LYS A 10 -34.84 8.19 41.87
C LYS A 10 -34.07 7.84 43.18
N TYR A 11 -32.74 7.68 43.20
CA TYR A 11 -31.68 8.55 42.66
C TYR A 11 -30.44 7.80 42.16
N ILE A 12 -29.86 8.34 41.08
CA ILE A 12 -28.52 8.06 40.53
C ILE A 12 -27.51 8.86 41.37
N ILE A 13 -26.49 8.23 41.94
CA ILE A 13 -25.35 8.92 42.54
C ILE A 13 -24.16 8.74 41.60
N GLY A 14 -23.82 9.84 40.93
CA GLY A 14 -22.62 9.99 40.13
C GLY A 14 -21.41 10.36 40.99
N LEU A 15 -20.23 9.99 40.52
CA LEU A 15 -18.95 10.44 41.07
C LEU A 15 -18.83 11.95 40.85
N LEU A 16 -18.81 12.70 41.96
CA LEU A 16 -18.73 14.16 42.00
C LEU A 16 -17.30 14.52 42.41
N VAL A 17 -16.49 15.04 41.48
CA VAL A 17 -15.25 15.74 41.84
C VAL A 17 -15.55 17.23 41.71
N THR A 18 -15.80 17.86 42.85
CA THR A 18 -16.02 19.32 42.95
C THR A 18 -14.69 19.97 43.30
N MET A 19 -14.14 20.78 42.39
CA MET A 19 -13.12 21.77 42.73
C MET A 19 -13.75 23.15 42.61
N ILE A 20 -13.80 23.87 43.73
CA ILE A 20 -14.26 25.26 43.79
C ILE A 20 -13.04 26.15 43.60
N PHE A 21 -12.99 26.93 42.52
CA PHE A 21 -12.08 28.06 42.39
C PHE A 21 -12.86 29.29 41.93
N ALA A 22 -12.77 30.36 42.72
CA ALA A 22 -13.35 31.65 42.42
C ALA A 22 -12.36 32.51 41.59
N GLY A 23 -12.83 33.01 40.44
CA GLY A 23 -12.35 34.24 39.81
C GLY A 23 -11.14 34.16 38.86
N GLY A 24 -11.43 34.32 37.55
CA GLY A 24 -10.50 34.94 36.58
C GLY A 24 -9.69 34.00 35.67
N ALA A 25 -9.80 34.21 34.34
CA ALA A 25 -9.03 33.59 33.23
C ALA A 25 -9.40 32.14 32.83
N ILE A 26 -10.33 32.02 31.86
CA ILE A 26 -11.03 30.79 31.45
C ILE A 26 -10.20 29.88 30.50
N ALA A 27 -8.87 29.96 30.50
CA ALA A 27 -8.03 29.12 29.62
C ALA A 27 -7.03 28.18 30.33
N GLN A 28 -6.76 28.36 31.63
CA GLN A 28 -5.79 27.56 32.39
C GLN A 28 -6.29 26.28 33.12
N PRO A 29 -7.57 26.15 33.55
CA PRO A 29 -7.98 25.03 34.41
C PRO A 29 -7.87 23.64 33.74
N GLY A 30 -8.13 23.57 32.43
CA GLY A 30 -8.11 22.30 31.68
C GLY A 30 -6.70 21.71 31.55
N TYR A 31 -5.71 22.57 31.27
CA TYR A 31 -4.30 22.16 31.15
C TYR A 31 -3.73 21.62 32.47
N GLN A 32 -4.02 22.31 33.58
CA GLN A 32 -3.60 21.86 34.92
C GLN A 32 -4.27 20.54 35.30
N THR A 33 -5.55 20.37 34.98
CA THR A 33 -6.29 19.12 35.27
C THR A 33 -5.72 17.92 34.50
N VAL A 34 -5.43 18.06 33.21
CA VAL A 34 -4.81 16.99 32.39
C VAL A 34 -3.40 16.67 32.89
N THR A 35 -2.63 17.69 33.25
CA THR A 35 -1.28 17.54 33.80
C THR A 35 -1.30 16.79 35.13
N ILE A 36 -2.20 17.15 36.06
CA ILE A 36 -2.38 16.47 37.35
C ILE A 36 -2.82 15.02 37.14
N LEU A 37 -3.68 14.75 36.16
CA LEU A 37 -4.17 13.39 35.88
C LEU A 37 -3.05 12.50 35.33
N LEU A 38 -2.21 13.02 34.43
CA LEU A 38 -1.03 12.32 33.91
C LEU A 38 0.05 12.13 34.98
N GLN A 39 0.26 13.13 35.84
CA GLN A 39 1.17 13.05 36.98
C GLN A 39 0.68 12.04 38.04
N ASN A 40 -0.64 11.97 38.28
CA ASN A 40 -1.22 10.97 39.18
C ASN A 40 -1.16 9.57 38.57
N TYR A 41 -1.36 9.42 37.26
CA TYR A 41 -1.11 8.16 36.56
C TYR A 41 0.35 7.73 36.67
N GLU A 42 1.31 8.62 36.38
CA GLU A 42 2.76 8.37 36.53
C GLU A 42 3.14 8.03 37.98
N LYS A 43 2.65 8.80 38.95
CA LYS A 43 2.88 8.57 40.38
C LYS A 43 2.35 7.23 40.85
N ASN A 44 1.15 6.84 40.39
CA ASN A 44 0.51 5.60 40.82
C ASN A 44 0.93 4.37 39.98
N SER A 45 1.50 4.56 38.79
CA SER A 45 2.10 3.49 37.98
C SER A 45 3.57 3.23 38.32
N ASN A 46 4.27 4.19 38.93
CA ASN A 46 5.64 4.04 39.45
C ASN A 46 5.70 3.57 40.93
N LEU A 47 4.62 3.00 41.47
CA LEU A 47 4.54 2.49 42.85
C LEU A 47 5.32 1.16 43.10
N SER A 48 6.43 0.93 42.40
CA SER A 48 7.37 -0.14 42.75
C SER A 48 8.59 0.36 43.53
N LYS A 49 8.78 1.68 43.60
CA LYS A 49 10.04 2.25 44.11
C LYS A 49 10.22 2.23 45.63
N ASN A 50 9.40 1.51 46.42
CA ASN A 50 9.62 1.10 47.84
C ASN A 50 8.33 0.69 48.61
N GLY A 51 7.31 0.06 48.01
CA GLY A 51 6.12 -0.26 48.81
C GLY A 51 5.20 -1.34 48.24
N SER A 52 4.86 -2.31 49.07
CA SER A 52 3.62 -3.06 48.92
C SER A 52 2.45 -2.08 48.77
N PHE A 53 1.53 -2.34 47.83
CA PHE A 53 0.26 -1.62 47.76
C PHE A 53 -0.36 -1.56 49.16
N SER A 54 -0.47 -0.37 49.76
CA SER A 54 -1.36 -0.23 50.90
C SER A 54 -2.78 -0.52 50.41
N GLY A 55 -3.59 -1.20 51.22
CA GLY A 55 -4.96 -1.55 50.82
C GLY A 55 -5.80 -0.33 50.38
N SER A 56 -5.45 0.88 50.83
CA SER A 56 -6.05 2.14 50.37
C SER A 56 -5.55 2.58 48.99
N ASN A 57 -4.25 2.50 48.72
CA ASN A 57 -3.67 2.88 47.42
C ASN A 57 -4.05 1.87 46.33
N GLU A 58 -4.20 0.60 46.69
CA GLU A 58 -4.74 -0.42 45.80
C GLU A 58 -6.19 -0.12 45.43
N GLN A 59 -7.00 0.32 46.38
CA GLN A 59 -8.39 0.70 46.16
C GLN A 59 -8.51 2.01 45.36
N GLU A 60 -7.67 3.02 45.62
CA GLU A 60 -7.63 4.26 44.82
C GLU A 60 -7.15 4.02 43.39
N PHE A 61 -6.07 3.25 43.21
CA PHE A 61 -5.59 2.86 41.88
C PHE A 61 -6.63 2.01 41.15
N LYS A 62 -7.22 1.00 41.81
CA LYS A 62 -8.35 0.25 41.25
C LYS A 62 -9.52 1.18 40.93
N SER A 63 -9.84 2.16 41.78
CA SER A 63 -10.96 3.11 41.58
C SER A 63 -10.81 3.99 40.34
N LEU A 64 -9.57 4.31 39.94
CA LEU A 64 -9.30 5.00 38.67
C LEU A 64 -9.74 4.18 37.44
N PHE A 65 -9.92 2.87 37.60
CA PHE A 65 -10.21 1.94 36.50
C PHE A 65 -11.39 0.97 36.76
N THR A 66 -11.99 0.95 37.96
CA THR A 66 -13.16 0.11 38.30
C THR A 66 -14.48 0.80 38.02
N SER A 67 -14.50 2.09 37.65
CA SER A 67 -15.69 2.69 37.06
C SER A 67 -15.77 2.32 35.58
N GLN A 68 -16.42 1.19 35.31
CA GLN A 68 -16.86 0.68 33.99
C GLN A 68 -15.76 0.13 33.08
N ASN A 69 -15.75 -1.20 32.92
CA ASN A 69 -15.20 -1.95 31.77
C ASN A 69 -13.93 -1.37 31.14
N VAL A 70 -12.93 -0.99 31.95
CA VAL A 70 -11.65 -0.54 31.43
C VAL A 70 -10.90 -1.77 30.93
N MET A 71 -10.83 -1.87 29.62
CA MET A 71 -10.02 -2.84 28.91
C MET A 71 -8.60 -2.31 28.80
N VAL A 72 -7.62 -3.13 29.15
CA VAL A 72 -6.20 -2.82 29.03
C VAL A 72 -5.54 -3.81 28.08
N SER A 73 -4.52 -3.36 27.36
CA SER A 73 -3.72 -4.24 26.52
C SER A 73 -2.98 -5.25 27.41
N SER A 74 -2.97 -6.54 27.02
CA SER A 74 -2.26 -7.60 27.75
C SER A 74 -0.74 -7.42 27.81
N LEU A 75 -0.18 -6.41 27.12
CA LEU A 75 1.23 -6.02 27.12
C LEU A 75 2.20 -7.20 26.92
N GLY A 76 1.83 -8.17 26.07
CA GLY A 76 2.71 -9.27 25.68
C GLY A 76 2.88 -10.37 26.72
N LEU A 77 2.05 -10.40 27.76
CA LEU A 77 1.99 -11.51 28.70
C LEU A 77 0.98 -12.55 28.18
N ASP A 78 1.52 -13.71 27.79
CA ASP A 78 1.02 -14.97 27.20
C ASP A 78 -0.22 -15.06 26.25
N GLY A 79 0.05 -15.66 25.09
CA GLY A 79 -0.86 -16.48 24.26
C GLY A 79 -1.63 -15.79 23.14
N ASP A 80 -2.16 -14.60 23.41
CA ASP A 80 -3.01 -13.88 22.46
C ASP A 80 -2.55 -12.42 22.41
N GLU A 81 -1.71 -12.08 21.43
CA GLU A 81 -0.98 -10.80 21.37
C GLU A 81 -1.88 -9.55 21.45
N LYS A 82 -3.21 -9.67 21.26
CA LYS A 82 -4.08 -8.51 21.10
C LYS A 82 -5.50 -8.73 21.66
N SER A 83 -5.64 -9.24 22.88
CA SER A 83 -6.90 -9.13 23.61
C SER A 83 -6.86 -7.93 24.57
N GLU A 84 -7.77 -6.99 24.33
CA GLU A 84 -8.20 -6.05 25.35
C GLU A 84 -8.79 -6.89 26.50
N ILE A 85 -8.04 -7.03 27.59
CA ILE A 85 -8.49 -7.81 28.74
C ILE A 85 -8.99 -6.86 29.81
N PRO A 86 -10.06 -7.25 30.53
CA PRO A 86 -10.45 -6.51 31.71
C PRO A 86 -9.26 -6.37 32.66
N LEU A 87 -9.07 -5.19 33.23
CA LEU A 87 -7.91 -4.91 34.11
C LEU A 87 -7.68 -5.96 35.20
N TYR A 88 -8.74 -6.55 35.77
CA TYR A 88 -8.59 -7.60 36.77
C TYR A 88 -7.94 -8.88 36.22
N LYS A 89 -8.17 -9.22 34.93
CA LYS A 89 -7.48 -10.32 34.24
C LYS A 89 -6.03 -9.94 33.94
N TYR A 90 -5.77 -8.71 33.52
CA TYR A 90 -4.39 -8.22 33.33
C TYR A 90 -3.56 -8.31 34.60
N ILE A 91 -4.12 -7.87 35.73
CA ILE A 91 -3.46 -7.97 37.04
C ILE A 91 -3.17 -9.44 37.40
N ALA A 92 -4.11 -10.36 37.13
CA ALA A 92 -3.88 -11.79 37.36
C ALA A 92 -2.77 -12.37 36.45
N LEU A 93 -2.68 -11.87 35.22
CA LEU A 93 -1.75 -12.34 34.19
C LEU A 93 -0.32 -11.81 34.40
N VAL A 94 -0.20 -10.56 34.88
CA VAL A 94 1.04 -9.99 35.43
C VAL A 94 1.55 -10.84 36.60
N LYS A 95 0.68 -11.18 37.56
CA LYS A 95 1.04 -12.01 38.71
C LYS A 95 1.48 -13.42 38.35
N SER A 96 0.97 -14.00 37.26
CA SER A 96 1.31 -15.37 36.85
C SER A 96 2.60 -15.46 36.04
N ASN A 97 2.97 -14.40 35.32
CA ASN A 97 4.09 -14.41 34.37
C ASN A 97 5.34 -13.67 34.85
N LEU A 98 5.20 -12.78 35.83
CA LEU A 98 6.30 -12.03 36.42
C LEU A 98 6.52 -12.53 37.85
N ASP A 99 7.77 -12.53 38.32
CA ASP A 99 8.04 -12.89 39.71
C ASP A 99 7.40 -11.88 40.66
N GLU A 100 7.03 -12.31 41.86
CA GLU A 100 6.39 -11.45 42.86
C GLU A 100 7.26 -10.22 43.24
N GLU A 101 8.56 -10.27 42.90
CA GLU A 101 9.55 -9.20 43.08
C GLU A 101 9.89 -8.42 41.80
N SER A 102 9.23 -8.68 40.67
CA SER A 102 9.56 -8.02 39.39
C SER A 102 9.09 -6.57 39.36
N ASP A 103 10.03 -5.62 39.28
CA ASP A 103 9.74 -4.20 39.09
C ASP A 103 9.18 -3.95 37.68
N ILE A 104 7.91 -3.53 37.60
CA ILE A 104 7.31 -3.02 36.36
C ILE A 104 7.31 -1.50 36.45
N SER A 105 8.13 -0.84 35.62
CA SER A 105 8.11 0.62 35.51
C SER A 105 7.43 1.02 34.22
N VAL A 106 6.33 1.78 34.35
CA VAL A 106 5.65 2.45 33.23
C VAL A 106 5.96 3.93 33.35
N VAL A 107 6.91 4.42 32.56
CA VAL A 107 7.29 5.84 32.55
C VAL A 107 6.72 6.52 31.32
N LEU A 108 5.84 7.50 31.52
CA LEU A 108 5.41 8.42 30.46
C LEU A 108 6.40 9.58 30.36
N THR A 109 7.29 9.53 29.38
CA THR A 109 8.25 10.62 29.12
C THR A 109 7.79 11.52 27.98
N LYS A 110 8.30 12.76 27.95
CA LYS A 110 8.12 13.73 26.84
C LYS A 110 6.65 14.02 26.49
N ILE A 111 5.82 14.23 27.51
CA ILE A 111 4.42 14.62 27.33
C ILE A 111 4.33 15.96 26.60
N LYS A 112 3.75 15.96 25.41
CA LYS A 112 3.44 17.16 24.63
C LYS A 112 1.93 17.33 24.55
N ILE A 113 1.44 18.44 25.09
CA ILE A 113 0.02 18.81 25.02
C ILE A 113 -0.09 19.88 23.94
N LYS A 114 -0.88 19.63 22.90
CA LYS A 114 -1.25 20.69 21.95
C LYS A 114 -2.39 21.53 22.55
N ASN A 115 -2.39 22.83 22.24
CA ASN A 115 -3.46 23.73 22.64
C ASN A 115 -4.84 23.14 22.26
N PRO A 116 -5.87 23.35 23.10
CA PRO A 116 -7.16 22.74 22.89
C PRO A 116 -7.82 23.28 21.63
N SER A 117 -8.34 22.39 20.80
CA SER A 117 -9.26 22.76 19.73
C SER A 117 -10.66 22.88 20.31
N LYS A 118 -11.28 24.07 20.23
CA LYS A 118 -12.66 24.27 20.68
C LYS A 118 -13.61 23.52 19.74
N ILE A 119 -14.37 22.56 20.26
CA ILE A 119 -15.42 21.82 19.53
C ILE A 119 -16.75 22.58 19.61
N SER A 120 -17.07 23.15 20.78
CA SER A 120 -18.25 24.00 21.02
C SER A 120 -18.02 24.93 22.21
N ASP A 121 -19.00 25.76 22.58
CA ASP A 121 -18.87 26.73 23.69
C ASP A 121 -18.47 26.12 25.03
N SER A 122 -18.80 24.86 25.25
CA SER A 122 -18.45 24.11 26.46
C SER A 122 -17.58 22.89 26.21
N LYS A 123 -17.22 22.58 24.95
CA LYS A 123 -16.44 21.37 24.60
C LYS A 123 -15.14 21.69 23.93
N TYR A 124 -14.11 20.95 24.31
CA TYR A 124 -12.75 21.15 23.85
C TYR A 124 -12.07 19.79 23.67
N LEU A 125 -11.18 19.71 22.69
CA LEU A 125 -10.39 18.52 22.38
C LEU A 125 -8.91 18.81 22.64
N TYR A 126 -8.28 18.03 23.51
CA TYR A 126 -6.83 18.01 23.66
C TYR A 126 -6.23 16.81 22.94
N THR A 127 -5.15 17.05 22.21
CA THR A 127 -4.27 15.97 21.75
C THR A 127 -3.04 15.95 22.65
N VAL A 128 -2.84 14.82 23.34
CA VAL A 128 -1.70 14.57 24.21
C VAL A 128 -0.84 13.47 23.58
N SER A 129 0.41 13.76 23.29
CA SER A 129 1.38 12.74 22.87
C SER A 129 2.31 12.44 24.05
N ALA A 130 2.44 11.16 24.42
CA ALA A 130 3.37 10.70 25.44
C ALA A 130 4.22 9.54 24.89
N LEU A 131 5.49 9.48 25.29
CA LEU A 131 6.34 8.32 25.02
C LEU A 131 6.26 7.40 26.24
N GLN A 132 5.61 6.25 26.10
CA GLN A 132 5.57 5.23 27.13
C GLN A 132 6.82 4.36 27.03
N SER A 133 7.57 4.27 28.13
CA SER A 133 8.58 3.25 28.36
C SER A 133 8.02 2.23 29.32
N LEU A 134 7.95 0.98 28.89
CA LEU A 134 7.66 -0.17 29.73
C LEU A 134 8.96 -0.93 29.94
N THR A 135 9.45 -0.98 31.17
CA THR A 135 10.60 -1.82 31.55
C THR A 135 10.13 -2.85 32.57
N ALA A 136 10.43 -4.12 32.33
CA ALA A 136 10.15 -5.23 33.22
C ALA A 136 11.31 -6.22 33.24
N PHE A 137 11.54 -6.87 34.38
CA PHE A 137 12.50 -7.96 34.53
C PHE A 137 11.78 -9.30 34.40
N LYS A 138 12.30 -10.19 33.56
CA LYS A 138 11.80 -11.57 33.49
C LYS A 138 12.38 -12.39 34.65
N LYS A 139 11.71 -13.51 34.99
CA LYS A 139 12.21 -14.47 36.00
C LYS A 139 13.59 -15.05 35.71
N ASP A 140 13.99 -15.05 34.44
CA ASP A 140 15.32 -15.50 34.00
C ASP A 140 16.43 -14.42 34.17
N GLY A 141 16.08 -13.26 34.72
CA GLY A 141 16.99 -12.14 34.94
C GLY A 141 17.24 -11.27 33.71
N SER A 142 16.54 -11.49 32.59
CA SER A 142 16.66 -10.64 31.40
C SER A 142 15.74 -9.42 31.44
N ASP A 143 16.25 -8.29 30.97
CA ASP A 143 15.50 -7.03 30.87
C ASP A 143 14.62 -7.03 29.61
N PHE A 144 13.36 -6.63 29.79
CA PHE A 144 12.46 -6.27 28.70
C PHE A 144 12.22 -4.77 28.75
N THR A 145 12.63 -4.03 27.71
CA THR A 145 12.27 -2.62 27.55
C THR A 145 11.52 -2.42 26.23
N SER A 146 10.30 -1.91 26.31
CA SER A 146 9.47 -1.54 25.17
C SER A 146 9.20 -0.04 25.19
N LEU A 147 9.48 0.63 24.07
CA LEU A 147 9.19 2.05 23.88
C LEU A 147 8.03 2.19 22.89
N LYS A 148 6.87 2.64 23.37
CA LYS A 148 5.69 2.89 22.54
C LYS A 148 5.27 4.35 22.66
N LYS A 149 5.21 5.06 21.53
CA LYS A 149 4.58 6.39 21.48
C LYS A 149 3.07 6.20 21.52
N LEU A 150 2.42 6.77 22.54
CA LEU A 150 0.97 6.77 22.67
C LEU A 150 0.46 8.19 22.40
N ASN A 151 -0.49 8.32 21.49
CA ASN A 151 -1.26 9.54 21.35
C ASN A 151 -2.62 9.32 22.02
N TYR A 152 -3.08 10.32 22.74
CA TYR A 152 -4.39 10.35 23.38
C TYR A 152 -5.18 11.54 22.82
N GLU A 153 -6.41 11.30 22.45
CA GLU A 153 -7.42 12.33 22.27
C GLU A 153 -8.29 12.37 23.52
N ILE A 154 -8.31 13.51 24.19
CA ILE A 154 -9.08 13.72 25.43
C ILE A 154 -10.15 14.76 25.13
N GLU A 155 -11.41 14.32 25.09
CA GLU A 155 -12.56 15.23 25.01
C GLU A 155 -12.96 15.61 26.44
N TYR A 156 -13.14 16.90 26.70
CA TYR A 156 -13.69 17.36 27.96
C TYR A 156 -14.75 18.45 27.77
N THR A 157 -15.71 18.49 28.69
CA THR A 157 -16.68 19.57 28.84
C THR A 157 -16.23 20.49 29.97
N SER A 158 -16.13 21.79 29.70
CA SER A 158 -15.87 22.81 30.71
C SER A 158 -17.11 23.70 30.90
N THR A 159 -17.54 23.86 32.14
CA THR A 159 -18.50 24.88 32.57
C THR A 159 -17.77 25.94 33.41
N SER A 160 -18.49 26.95 33.91
CA SER A 160 -17.93 27.96 34.82
C SER A 160 -17.36 27.36 36.11
N ASN A 161 -17.86 26.20 36.54
CA ASN A 161 -17.55 25.62 37.86
C ASN A 161 -17.05 24.18 37.82
N THR A 162 -17.07 23.51 36.67
CA THR A 162 -16.67 22.09 36.55
C THR A 162 -16.00 21.79 35.22
N ALA A 163 -14.98 20.93 35.24
CA ALA A 163 -14.40 20.31 34.06
C ALA A 163 -14.63 18.79 34.15
N LYS A 164 -15.22 18.20 33.11
CA LYS A 164 -15.51 16.77 33.03
C LYS A 164 -14.86 16.18 31.80
N ILE A 165 -14.02 15.16 31.98
CA ILE A 165 -13.52 14.34 30.87
C ILE A 165 -14.71 13.52 30.34
N ASN A 166 -15.04 13.71 29.07
CA ASN A 166 -16.10 12.97 28.39
C ASN A 166 -15.56 11.64 27.84
N SER A 167 -14.35 11.64 27.30
CA SER A 167 -13.72 10.46 26.72
C SER A 167 -12.20 10.60 26.68
N ILE A 168 -11.50 9.47 26.78
CA ILE A 168 -10.06 9.34 26.49
C ILE A 168 -9.95 8.25 25.43
N LYS A 169 -9.45 8.61 24.25
CA LYS A 169 -9.24 7.69 23.15
C LYS A 169 -7.74 7.56 22.89
N ILE A 170 -7.21 6.35 22.99
CA ILE A 170 -5.86 6.06 22.50
C ILE A 170 -5.92 6.10 20.97
N THR A 171 -5.24 7.05 20.37
CA THR A 171 -4.96 7.05 18.93
C THR A 171 -3.62 6.34 18.76
N GLU A 172 -3.66 5.05 18.39
CA GLU A 172 -2.43 4.40 17.94
C GLU A 172 -1.85 5.24 16.80
N GLY A 173 -0.56 5.56 16.90
CA GLY A 173 0.13 6.23 15.80
C GLY A 173 -0.05 5.42 14.52
N SER A 174 -0.26 6.11 13.40
CA SER A 174 -0.27 5.52 12.07
C SER A 174 1.14 5.11 11.58
N THR A 175 2.10 5.04 12.51
CA THR A 175 3.45 4.50 12.29
C THR A 175 3.40 2.98 12.37
N GLY A 176 4.27 2.31 11.61
CA GLY A 176 4.34 0.85 11.59
C GLY A 176 4.34 0.29 10.18
N LEU A 177 4.32 -1.04 10.10
CA LEU A 177 4.28 -1.75 8.82
C LEU A 177 2.83 -2.06 8.42
N TYR A 178 2.47 -1.71 7.19
CA TYR A 178 1.18 -2.01 6.61
C TYR A 178 1.33 -2.90 5.39
N LEU A 179 0.50 -3.94 5.32
CA LEU A 179 0.30 -4.77 4.14
C LEU A 179 -0.93 -4.27 3.38
N ASP A 180 -0.83 -4.05 2.08
CA ASP A 180 -1.94 -3.59 1.24
C ASP A 180 -2.08 -4.50 0.02
N VAL A 181 -3.10 -5.36 0.04
CA VAL A 181 -3.41 -6.29 -1.05
C VAL A 181 -4.42 -5.61 -1.96
N HIS A 182 -4.09 -5.43 -3.23
CA HIS A 182 -4.86 -4.58 -4.13
C HIS A 182 -5.09 -5.21 -5.50
N VAL A 183 -6.16 -4.73 -6.15
CA VAL A 183 -6.47 -4.97 -7.56
C VAL A 183 -6.49 -3.61 -8.26
N ALA A 184 -5.79 -3.53 -9.38
CA ALA A 184 -5.72 -2.36 -10.25
C ALA A 184 -6.38 -2.68 -11.59
N ALA A 185 -7.11 -1.71 -12.14
CA ALA A 185 -7.79 -1.84 -13.43
C ALA A 185 -7.74 -0.50 -14.14
N GLY A 186 -7.39 -0.51 -15.43
CA GLY A 186 -7.19 0.73 -16.15
C GLY A 186 -6.92 0.58 -17.64
N MET A 187 -6.73 1.71 -18.30
CA MET A 187 -6.24 1.75 -19.66
C MET A 187 -4.72 1.60 -19.64
N THR A 188 -4.23 0.74 -20.52
CA THR A 188 -2.81 0.44 -20.69
C THR A 188 -2.42 0.66 -22.14
N SER A 189 -1.15 0.97 -22.35
CA SER A 189 -0.61 1.15 -23.69
C SER A 189 0.86 0.79 -23.72
N ILE A 190 1.30 0.36 -24.89
CA ILE A 190 2.69 0.23 -25.29
C ILE A 190 2.82 1.22 -26.45
N LYS A 191 3.71 2.20 -26.35
CA LYS A 191 3.80 3.34 -27.29
C LYS A 191 5.24 3.57 -27.69
N GLY A 192 5.43 3.93 -28.95
CA GLY A 192 6.67 4.45 -29.49
C GLY A 192 6.39 5.02 -30.87
N ASP A 193 7.42 5.57 -31.48
CA ASP A 193 7.34 6.06 -32.86
C ASP A 193 7.79 4.95 -33.81
N LEU A 194 7.42 5.04 -35.08
CA LEU A 194 7.99 4.13 -36.09
C LEU A 194 9.51 4.32 -36.17
N ILE A 195 10.23 3.21 -36.39
CA ILE A 195 11.66 3.27 -36.66
C ILE A 195 11.94 4.17 -37.86
N SER A 196 13.02 4.94 -37.77
CA SER A 196 13.45 5.83 -38.86
C SER A 196 13.67 5.03 -40.15
N GLY A 197 12.96 5.41 -41.22
CA GLY A 197 13.04 4.73 -42.52
C GLY A 197 11.95 3.69 -42.77
N SER A 198 11.11 3.37 -41.77
CA SER A 198 9.90 2.58 -41.97
C SER A 198 8.88 3.34 -42.82
N THR A 199 8.13 2.61 -43.63
CA THR A 199 7.04 3.14 -44.45
C THR A 199 5.71 3.14 -43.66
N GLY A 200 4.72 3.86 -44.18
CA GLY A 200 3.36 3.86 -43.63
C GLY A 200 3.12 4.78 -42.44
N THR A 201 1.97 4.55 -41.80
CA THR A 201 1.47 5.30 -40.64
C THR A 201 1.10 4.31 -39.53
N LEU A 202 1.60 4.56 -38.33
CA LEU A 202 1.30 3.76 -37.14
C LEU A 202 0.18 4.39 -36.33
N GLU A 203 -0.93 3.66 -36.19
CA GLU A 203 -1.96 3.95 -35.20
C GLU A 203 -1.80 2.99 -34.01
N THR A 204 -1.83 3.53 -32.80
CA THR A 204 -1.78 2.75 -31.55
C THR A 204 -3.02 3.01 -30.72
N LYS A 205 -3.73 1.94 -30.34
CA LYS A 205 -4.92 2.01 -29.47
C LYS A 205 -4.61 1.34 -28.14
N SER A 206 -4.84 2.10 -27.06
CA SER A 206 -4.74 1.61 -25.68
C SER A 206 -5.81 0.53 -25.43
N LYS A 207 -5.47 -0.46 -24.60
CA LYS A 207 -6.41 -1.51 -24.18
C LYS A 207 -6.54 -1.58 -22.68
N PHE A 208 -7.66 -2.12 -22.23
CA PHE A 208 -7.88 -2.40 -20.82
C PHE A 208 -6.85 -3.43 -20.31
N GLY A 209 -6.26 -3.13 -19.17
CA GLY A 209 -5.36 -4.00 -18.43
C GLY A 209 -5.80 -4.14 -16.98
N ILE A 210 -5.38 -5.24 -16.37
CA ILE A 210 -5.66 -5.56 -14.97
C ILE A 210 -4.33 -5.86 -14.27
N GLY A 211 -4.27 -5.50 -13.00
CA GLY A 211 -3.14 -5.78 -12.13
C GLY A 211 -3.58 -6.27 -10.77
N PHE A 212 -2.74 -7.09 -10.14
CA PHE A 212 -2.93 -7.62 -8.81
C PHE A 212 -1.62 -7.48 -8.05
N GLY A 213 -1.67 -6.96 -6.83
CA GLY A 213 -0.43 -6.72 -6.10
C GLY A 213 -0.57 -6.68 -4.60
N ILE A 214 0.61 -6.63 -3.99
CA ILE A 214 0.81 -6.53 -2.56
C ILE A 214 1.84 -5.43 -2.33
N ASN A 215 1.45 -4.41 -1.58
CA ASN A 215 2.35 -3.36 -1.11
C ASN A 215 2.65 -3.55 0.39
N LEU A 216 3.88 -3.22 0.76
CA LEU A 216 4.39 -3.13 2.10
C LEU A 216 4.78 -1.67 2.36
N ASP A 217 3.93 -0.96 3.08
CA ASP A 217 4.12 0.44 3.45
C ASP A 217 4.69 0.52 4.87
N TYR A 218 5.96 0.91 5.02
CA TYR A 218 6.57 1.17 6.33
C TYR A 218 6.47 2.66 6.66
N MET A 219 5.52 3.01 7.52
CA MET A 219 5.25 4.37 7.97
C MET A 219 6.23 4.79 9.08
N ILE A 220 7.27 5.52 8.70
CA ILE A 220 8.31 6.07 9.60
C ILE A 220 7.70 7.13 10.53
N THR A 221 6.79 7.94 9.99
CA THR A 221 6.00 8.93 10.74
C THR A 221 4.52 8.75 10.42
N GLU A 222 3.65 9.46 11.13
CA GLU A 222 2.20 9.42 10.88
C GLU A 222 1.82 9.89 9.46
N LYS A 223 2.72 10.62 8.78
CA LYS A 223 2.49 11.23 7.47
C LYS A 223 3.41 10.75 6.35
N PHE A 224 4.49 10.06 6.68
CA PHE A 224 5.54 9.73 5.73
C PHE A 224 6.09 8.33 6.01
N GLY A 225 6.30 7.58 4.94
CA GLY A 225 6.89 6.25 4.97
C GLY A 225 7.54 5.90 3.65
N ILE A 226 8.03 4.67 3.59
CA ILE A 226 8.54 4.05 2.37
C ILE A 226 7.59 2.93 1.95
N THR A 227 7.53 2.65 0.66
CA THR A 227 6.71 1.59 0.09
C THR A 227 7.57 0.68 -0.77
N THR A 228 7.31 -0.62 -0.67
CA THR A 228 7.83 -1.63 -1.58
C THR A 228 6.76 -2.68 -1.82
N GLY A 229 6.89 -3.55 -2.81
CA GLY A 229 5.86 -4.55 -3.04
C GLY A 229 6.16 -5.46 -4.21
N ILE A 230 5.11 -6.17 -4.63
CA ILE A 230 5.09 -6.95 -5.86
C ILE A 230 3.71 -6.76 -6.50
N THR A 231 3.67 -6.35 -7.77
CA THR A 231 2.44 -6.20 -8.55
C THR A 231 2.59 -6.92 -9.88
N SER A 232 1.69 -7.84 -10.20
CA SER A 232 1.55 -8.39 -11.56
C SER A 232 0.67 -7.46 -12.37
N MET A 233 1.13 -6.96 -13.52
CA MET A 233 0.41 -6.01 -14.37
C MET A 233 0.45 -6.44 -15.84
N THR A 234 -0.69 -6.37 -16.52
CA THR A 234 -0.78 -6.62 -17.97
C THR A 234 -0.89 -5.30 -18.74
N TYR A 235 0.04 -5.07 -19.66
CA TYR A 235 -0.03 -3.98 -20.63
C TYR A 235 -0.46 -4.50 -21.99
N ALA A 236 -1.43 -3.83 -22.62
CA ALA A 236 -1.99 -4.27 -23.88
C ALA A 236 -2.17 -3.10 -24.87
N SER A 237 -1.99 -3.36 -26.16
CA SER A 237 -2.24 -2.39 -27.24
C SER A 237 -2.66 -3.09 -28.52
N SER A 238 -3.45 -2.39 -29.34
CA SER A 238 -3.63 -2.71 -30.76
C SER A 238 -2.78 -1.76 -31.59
N TYR A 239 -2.15 -2.30 -32.61
CA TYR A 239 -1.43 -1.56 -33.63
C TYR A 239 -2.11 -1.73 -34.97
N THR A 240 -2.21 -0.64 -35.72
CA THR A 240 -2.55 -0.66 -37.14
C THR A 240 -1.44 0.05 -37.90
N LEU A 241 -0.77 -0.67 -38.79
CA LEU A 241 0.30 -0.13 -39.63
C LEU A 241 -0.15 -0.20 -41.10
N SER A 242 -0.32 0.96 -41.73
CA SER A 242 -0.94 1.05 -43.07
C SER A 242 -0.10 0.40 -44.17
N ALA A 243 1.21 0.51 -44.08
CA ALA A 243 2.17 -0.15 -44.94
C ALA A 243 3.46 -0.40 -44.15
N TYR A 244 4.22 -1.43 -44.51
CA TYR A 244 5.52 -1.69 -43.92
C TYR A 244 6.44 -2.41 -44.90
N ASP A 245 7.73 -2.16 -44.75
CA ASP A 245 8.80 -2.83 -45.48
C ASP A 245 9.87 -3.25 -44.47
N GLN A 246 10.20 -4.53 -44.47
CA GLN A 246 11.28 -5.09 -43.67
C GLN A 246 12.61 -4.90 -44.40
N GLN A 247 13.66 -4.59 -43.64
CA GLN A 247 15.03 -4.63 -44.14
C GLN A 247 15.46 -6.08 -44.46
N PRO A 248 16.34 -6.30 -45.46
CA PRO A 248 16.81 -7.63 -45.81
C PRO A 248 17.24 -8.45 -44.59
N TYR A 249 16.60 -9.60 -44.37
CA TYR A 249 16.90 -10.51 -43.27
C TYR A 249 17.63 -11.75 -43.79
N ARG A 250 18.92 -11.86 -43.48
CA ARG A 250 19.75 -12.98 -43.91
C ARG A 250 19.33 -14.26 -43.20
N THR A 251 18.94 -15.27 -43.96
CA THR A 251 18.55 -16.59 -43.45
C THR A 251 18.96 -17.68 -44.45
N VAL A 252 18.60 -18.94 -44.18
CA VAL A 252 18.89 -20.11 -45.03
C VAL A 252 17.61 -20.79 -45.44
N ASP A 253 17.56 -21.29 -46.67
CA ASP A 253 16.42 -22.04 -47.18
C ASP A 253 16.49 -23.54 -46.78
N GLN A 254 15.50 -24.31 -47.25
CA GLN A 254 15.42 -25.75 -47.01
C GLN A 254 16.55 -26.56 -47.67
N ASP A 255 17.22 -26.01 -48.68
CA ASP A 255 18.37 -26.60 -49.36
C ASP A 255 19.71 -26.12 -48.77
N ASN A 256 19.65 -25.35 -47.67
CA ASN A 256 20.78 -24.77 -46.96
C ASN A 256 21.60 -23.77 -47.82
N ASP A 257 20.94 -23.10 -48.76
CA ASP A 257 21.46 -21.93 -49.46
C ASP A 257 21.08 -20.64 -48.71
N GLU A 258 22.04 -19.73 -48.57
CA GLU A 258 21.81 -18.42 -47.93
C GLU A 258 21.07 -17.46 -48.85
N TYR A 259 20.09 -16.77 -48.30
CA TYR A 259 19.34 -15.72 -49.00
C TYR A 259 18.93 -14.58 -48.05
N ASP A 260 18.60 -13.44 -48.63
CA ASP A 260 18.03 -12.29 -47.94
C ASP A 260 16.51 -12.33 -48.08
N LEU A 261 15.81 -12.60 -46.97
CA LEU A 261 14.35 -12.55 -46.88
C LEU A 261 13.89 -11.09 -46.83
N MET A 262 13.10 -10.71 -47.82
CA MET A 262 12.41 -9.43 -47.90
C MET A 262 10.93 -9.66 -47.58
N ALA A 263 10.34 -8.78 -46.78
CA ALA A 263 8.91 -8.79 -46.49
C ALA A 263 8.34 -7.39 -46.60
N SER A 264 7.17 -7.27 -47.20
CA SER A 264 6.42 -6.01 -47.30
C SER A 264 4.94 -6.29 -47.12
N GLY A 265 4.16 -5.32 -46.68
CA GLY A 265 2.74 -5.57 -46.48
C GLY A 265 1.92 -4.32 -46.21
N THR A 266 0.62 -4.51 -46.04
CA THR A 266 -0.34 -3.42 -45.82
C THR A 266 -1.36 -3.78 -44.75
N ASN A 267 -1.87 -2.73 -44.09
CA ASN A 267 -2.94 -2.80 -43.09
C ASN A 267 -2.68 -3.86 -42.01
N LEU A 268 -1.45 -3.95 -41.51
CA LEU A 268 -1.08 -4.87 -40.45
C LEU A 268 -1.85 -4.51 -39.18
N GLU A 269 -2.71 -5.40 -38.71
CA GLU A 269 -3.42 -5.25 -37.45
C GLU A 269 -2.90 -6.26 -36.42
N ASN A 270 -2.26 -5.76 -35.37
CA ASN A 270 -1.58 -6.59 -34.39
C ASN A 270 -1.96 -6.22 -32.95
N ASP A 271 -2.43 -7.22 -32.21
CA ASP A 271 -2.78 -7.12 -30.80
C ASP A 271 -1.65 -7.67 -29.93
N VAL A 272 -1.10 -6.82 -29.07
CA VAL A 272 0.04 -7.12 -28.23
C VAL A 272 -0.33 -7.07 -26.77
N LYS A 273 0.12 -8.06 -25.99
CA LYS A 273 0.03 -8.07 -24.53
C LYS A 273 1.37 -8.45 -23.92
N LEU A 274 1.81 -7.65 -22.95
CA LEU A 274 3.01 -7.87 -22.15
C LEU A 274 2.64 -7.97 -20.68
N ASN A 275 3.02 -9.05 -20.02
CA ASN A 275 2.84 -9.20 -18.58
C ASN A 275 4.15 -8.90 -17.86
N TYR A 276 4.05 -8.17 -16.76
CA TYR A 276 5.17 -7.81 -15.91
C TYR A 276 4.90 -8.17 -14.46
N LEU A 277 5.93 -8.65 -13.77
CA LEU A 277 6.00 -8.68 -12.32
C LEU A 277 6.82 -7.47 -11.86
N GLU A 278 6.19 -6.53 -11.19
CA GLU A 278 6.77 -5.23 -10.86
C GLU A 278 7.10 -5.14 -9.38
N ILE A 279 8.30 -4.64 -9.09
CA ILE A 279 8.76 -4.35 -7.73
C ILE A 279 8.80 -2.83 -7.58
N PRO A 280 7.77 -2.20 -6.97
CA PRO A 280 7.82 -0.78 -6.65
C PRO A 280 8.79 -0.53 -5.50
N ILE A 281 9.48 0.61 -5.57
CA ILE A 281 10.23 1.21 -4.46
C ILE A 281 9.91 2.70 -4.49
N GLY A 282 9.43 3.24 -3.37
CA GLY A 282 9.03 4.63 -3.33
C GLY A 282 8.74 5.15 -1.93
N VAL A 283 8.08 6.30 -1.91
CA VAL A 283 7.61 6.94 -0.70
C VAL A 283 6.09 6.88 -0.64
N VAL A 284 5.58 6.81 0.59
CA VAL A 284 4.16 6.90 0.90
C VAL A 284 3.92 8.10 1.79
N MET A 285 2.92 8.91 1.45
CA MET A 285 2.51 10.08 2.22
C MET A 285 1.05 9.97 2.61
N LYS A 286 0.72 10.30 3.86
CA LYS A 286 -0.66 10.29 4.39
C LYS A 286 -0.99 11.65 5.03
N PHE A 287 -2.11 12.24 4.61
CA PHE A 287 -2.64 13.49 5.14
C PHE A 287 -4.11 13.30 5.50
N GLY A 288 -4.37 12.94 6.76
CA GLY A 288 -5.70 12.48 7.17
C GLY A 288 -6.04 11.17 6.47
N GLY A 289 -7.17 11.11 5.77
CA GLY A 289 -7.53 9.97 4.93
C GLY A 289 -6.88 9.99 3.54
N PHE A 290 -6.34 11.13 3.08
CA PHE A 290 -5.68 11.20 1.78
C PHE A 290 -4.34 10.47 1.81
N MET A 291 -4.05 9.69 0.77
CA MET A 291 -2.86 8.88 0.65
C MET A 291 -2.24 9.05 -0.74
N THR A 292 -0.92 9.08 -0.80
CA THR A 292 -0.15 9.17 -2.02
C THR A 292 0.99 8.18 -1.98
N ARG A 293 1.22 7.45 -3.07
CA ARG A 293 2.46 6.69 -3.29
C ARG A 293 3.13 7.20 -4.56
N LEU A 294 4.44 7.35 -4.55
CA LEU A 294 5.18 7.69 -5.75
C LEU A 294 6.60 7.13 -5.68
N GLY A 295 7.16 6.79 -6.83
CA GLY A 295 8.49 6.21 -6.89
C GLY A 295 8.79 5.58 -8.23
N VAL A 296 9.63 4.55 -8.19
CA VAL A 296 10.05 3.78 -9.36
C VAL A 296 9.66 2.31 -9.21
N LYS A 297 9.48 1.63 -10.33
CA LYS A 297 9.22 0.19 -10.42
C LYS A 297 10.27 -0.46 -11.28
N TYR A 298 10.71 -1.64 -10.88
CA TYR A 298 11.44 -2.55 -11.74
C TYR A 298 10.50 -3.68 -12.19
N GLY A 299 10.24 -3.76 -13.50
CA GLY A 299 9.41 -4.77 -14.12
C GLY A 299 10.26 -5.95 -14.61
N ILE A 300 9.96 -7.13 -14.12
CA ILE A 300 10.48 -8.41 -14.61
C ILE A 300 9.52 -8.92 -15.70
N PRO A 301 9.99 -9.22 -16.92
CA PRO A 301 9.12 -9.69 -17.98
C PRO A 301 8.57 -11.08 -17.63
N GLY A 302 7.24 -11.22 -17.73
CA GLY A 302 6.52 -12.49 -17.62
C GLY A 302 6.20 -13.05 -19.01
N SER A 303 4.95 -13.45 -19.23
CA SER A 303 4.47 -13.91 -20.53
C SER A 303 4.12 -12.76 -21.47
N SER A 304 4.24 -13.01 -22.78
CA SER A 304 3.81 -12.13 -23.86
C SER A 304 2.86 -12.87 -24.82
N SER A 305 2.07 -12.11 -25.58
CA SER A 305 1.30 -12.65 -26.71
C SER A 305 1.16 -11.60 -27.81
N SER A 306 1.19 -12.04 -29.06
CA SER A 306 1.00 -11.22 -30.25
C SER A 306 0.07 -11.93 -31.21
N SER A 307 -1.13 -11.41 -31.42
CA SER A 307 -2.10 -12.01 -32.34
C SER A 307 -2.45 -11.03 -33.46
N PHE A 308 -2.50 -11.50 -34.70
CA PHE A 308 -2.84 -10.69 -35.85
C PHE A 308 -4.35 -10.79 -36.15
N SER A 309 -5.04 -9.66 -36.21
CA SER A 309 -6.46 -9.60 -36.58
C SER A 309 -6.70 -9.35 -38.07
N GLY A 310 -5.65 -8.96 -38.79
CA GLY A 310 -5.71 -8.67 -40.21
C GLY A 310 -4.41 -8.14 -40.78
N GLY A 311 -4.42 -7.91 -42.08
CA GLY A 311 -3.29 -7.41 -42.86
C GLY A 311 -2.69 -8.47 -43.77
N SER A 312 -1.83 -8.02 -44.67
CA SER A 312 -1.11 -8.91 -45.59
C SER A 312 0.39 -8.80 -45.40
N VAL A 313 1.09 -9.88 -45.76
CA VAL A 313 2.54 -9.91 -45.93
C VAL A 313 2.86 -10.56 -47.27
N THR A 314 3.75 -9.95 -48.04
CA THR A 314 4.34 -10.51 -49.25
C THR A 314 5.82 -10.72 -49.00
N THR A 315 6.28 -11.96 -49.15
CA THR A 315 7.66 -12.38 -48.93
C THR A 315 8.37 -12.72 -50.24
N THR A 316 9.62 -12.33 -50.36
CA THR A 316 10.50 -12.69 -51.50
C THR A 316 11.90 -13.00 -50.99
N GLY A 317 12.64 -13.84 -51.72
CA GLY A 317 14.00 -14.24 -51.34
C GLY A 317 15.03 -13.80 -52.36
N TYR A 318 15.96 -12.91 -52.00
CA TYR A 318 17.09 -12.56 -52.85
C TYR A 318 18.28 -13.46 -52.55
N TYR A 319 18.77 -14.19 -53.55
CA TYR A 319 19.93 -15.08 -53.45
C TYR A 319 21.17 -14.40 -54.06
N PRO A 320 22.10 -13.86 -53.25
CA PRO A 320 23.23 -13.09 -53.77
C PRO A 320 24.17 -13.94 -54.63
N LYS A 321 24.31 -15.22 -54.30
CA LYS A 321 25.14 -16.20 -55.03
C LYS A 321 24.70 -16.37 -56.48
N TYR A 322 23.38 -16.32 -56.73
CA TYR A 322 22.78 -16.48 -58.05
C TYR A 322 22.37 -15.15 -58.67
N ASN A 323 22.48 -14.05 -57.91
CA ASN A 323 21.95 -12.73 -58.25
C ASN A 323 20.50 -12.81 -58.77
N ALA A 324 19.66 -13.55 -58.05
CA ALA A 324 18.28 -13.83 -58.44
C ALA A 324 17.35 -13.57 -57.26
N THR A 325 16.18 -12.98 -57.53
CA THR A 325 15.08 -12.86 -56.56
C THR A 325 14.02 -13.89 -56.90
N LEU A 326 13.68 -14.72 -55.92
CA LEU A 326 12.60 -15.68 -56.00
C LEU A 326 11.33 -15.08 -55.38
N TYR A 327 10.21 -15.27 -56.07
CA TYR A 327 8.87 -14.82 -55.72
C TYR A 327 7.86 -15.77 -56.36
N ASP A 328 6.63 -15.81 -55.85
CA ASP A 328 5.56 -16.74 -56.29
C ASP A 328 5.95 -18.22 -56.19
N ILE A 329 6.65 -18.60 -55.11
CA ILE A 329 7.03 -19.98 -54.78
C ILE A 329 6.59 -20.29 -53.34
N PRO A 330 5.32 -20.67 -53.12
CA PRO A 330 4.77 -20.91 -51.78
C PRO A 330 5.49 -22.02 -51.00
N GLU A 331 6.07 -23.01 -51.71
CA GLU A 331 6.84 -24.10 -51.10
C GLU A 331 8.11 -23.60 -50.39
N TYR A 332 8.65 -22.46 -50.82
CA TYR A 332 9.79 -21.77 -50.20
C TYR A 332 9.34 -20.60 -49.32
N GLY A 333 8.03 -20.45 -49.10
CA GLY A 333 7.45 -19.36 -48.31
C GLY A 333 7.52 -17.99 -48.97
N PHE A 334 7.62 -17.94 -50.31
CA PHE A 334 7.63 -16.70 -51.09
C PHE A 334 6.28 -16.50 -51.78
N ASP A 335 5.33 -15.87 -51.10
CA ASP A 335 4.01 -15.55 -51.63
C ASP A 335 3.40 -14.39 -50.83
N THR A 336 2.14 -14.06 -51.11
CA THR A 336 1.33 -13.15 -50.30
C THR A 336 0.42 -13.93 -49.37
N TYR A 337 0.55 -13.67 -48.07
CA TYR A 337 -0.22 -14.31 -47.01
C TYR A 337 -1.13 -13.30 -46.30
N ASP A 338 -2.34 -13.76 -45.95
CA ASP A 338 -3.22 -13.09 -45.00
C ASP A 338 -2.77 -13.44 -43.58
N LEU A 339 -2.61 -12.43 -42.73
CA LEU A 339 -2.16 -12.57 -41.36
C LEU A 339 -3.31 -12.80 -40.37
N SER A 340 -4.57 -12.78 -40.83
CA SER A 340 -5.74 -12.97 -39.96
C SER A 340 -5.67 -14.30 -39.20
N GLY A 341 -5.57 -14.22 -37.86
CA GLY A 341 -5.47 -15.39 -36.98
C GLY A 341 -4.06 -15.98 -36.86
N ALA A 342 -3.05 -15.37 -37.47
CA ALA A 342 -1.66 -15.71 -37.23
C ALA A 342 -1.23 -15.23 -35.83
N GLU A 343 -0.24 -15.92 -35.27
CA GLU A 343 0.40 -15.53 -34.01
C GLU A 343 1.82 -15.03 -34.31
N GLY A 344 2.27 -14.06 -33.53
CA GLY A 344 3.61 -13.52 -33.58
C GLY A 344 4.40 -13.82 -32.31
N THR A 345 5.71 -13.79 -32.42
CA THR A 345 6.60 -13.86 -31.27
C THR A 345 6.95 -12.46 -30.75
N ILE A 346 7.14 -12.36 -29.44
CA ILE A 346 7.61 -11.14 -28.77
C ILE A 346 8.53 -11.52 -27.62
N ASP A 347 9.76 -11.05 -27.71
CA ASP A 347 10.67 -10.99 -26.58
C ASP A 347 10.62 -9.58 -25.98
N HIS A 348 9.97 -9.46 -24.82
CA HIS A 348 9.98 -8.22 -24.05
C HIS A 348 10.99 -8.30 -22.90
N LYS A 349 11.62 -7.16 -22.64
CA LYS A 349 12.70 -7.06 -21.64
C LYS A 349 12.21 -6.44 -20.35
N SER A 350 13.07 -6.53 -19.33
CA SER A 350 12.88 -5.79 -18.08
C SER A 350 12.77 -4.29 -18.32
N ALA A 351 11.90 -3.65 -17.56
CA ALA A 351 11.60 -2.24 -17.71
C ALA A 351 11.72 -1.48 -16.38
N PHE A 352 12.15 -0.23 -16.45
CA PHE A 352 12.06 0.70 -15.34
C PHE A 352 10.95 1.71 -15.60
N SER A 353 10.08 1.89 -14.60
CA SER A 353 8.91 2.75 -14.70
C SER A 353 8.85 3.73 -13.54
N GLY A 354 8.33 4.92 -13.80
CA GLY A 354 7.90 5.85 -12.76
C GLY A 354 6.43 5.61 -12.46
N PHE A 355 6.03 5.74 -11.19
CA PHE A 355 4.63 5.60 -10.80
C PHE A 355 4.20 6.70 -9.82
N VAL A 356 2.92 7.03 -9.88
CA VAL A 356 2.22 7.86 -8.90
C VAL A 356 0.82 7.27 -8.65
N GLN A 357 0.45 7.21 -7.38
CA GLN A 357 -0.86 6.77 -6.92
C GLN A 357 -1.40 7.83 -5.96
N LEU A 358 -2.65 8.24 -6.15
CA LEU A 358 -3.31 9.30 -5.37
C LEU A 358 -4.70 8.83 -4.98
N GLY A 359 -5.07 8.95 -3.71
CA GLY A 359 -6.36 8.45 -3.30
C GLY A 359 -6.69 8.61 -1.82
N TYR A 360 -7.61 7.77 -1.36
CA TYR A 360 -8.14 7.80 -0.01
C TYR A 360 -7.96 6.46 0.68
N SER A 361 -7.50 6.49 1.92
CA SER A 361 -7.39 5.36 2.82
C SER A 361 -8.35 5.55 3.98
N ALA A 362 -9.32 4.64 4.10
CA ALA A 362 -10.32 4.63 5.15
C ALA A 362 -9.99 3.51 6.15
N ASP A 363 -9.63 3.90 7.38
CA ASP A 363 -9.41 2.95 8.47
C ASP A 363 -10.77 2.48 9.02
N ILE A 364 -11.09 1.20 8.86
CA ILE A 364 -12.36 0.58 9.33
C ILE A 364 -12.22 0.14 10.79
N SER A 365 -11.02 -0.34 11.16
CA SER A 365 -10.63 -0.67 12.52
C SER A 365 -9.16 -0.29 12.74
N PRO A 366 -8.64 -0.37 13.97
CA PRO A 366 -7.23 -0.06 14.24
C PRO A 366 -6.21 -0.87 13.42
N LYS A 367 -6.60 -2.04 12.88
CA LYS A 367 -5.72 -2.93 12.11
C LYS A 367 -6.12 -3.12 10.67
N PHE A 368 -7.28 -2.61 10.25
CA PHE A 368 -7.86 -2.91 8.96
C PHE A 368 -8.45 -1.66 8.34
N GLY A 369 -8.16 -1.45 7.07
CA GLY A 369 -8.70 -0.35 6.27
C GLY A 369 -8.83 -0.74 4.81
N ILE A 370 -9.40 0.17 4.04
CA ILE A 370 -9.56 0.06 2.59
C ILE A 370 -8.86 1.24 1.94
N THR A 371 -8.23 1.00 0.79
CA THR A 371 -7.61 2.02 -0.06
C THR A 371 -8.37 2.12 -1.37
N PHE A 372 -8.58 3.35 -1.83
CA PHE A 372 -9.14 3.68 -3.15
C PHE A 372 -8.21 4.69 -3.80
N MET A 373 -7.47 4.26 -4.81
CA MET A 373 -6.39 5.05 -5.42
C MET A 373 -6.63 5.18 -6.92
N GLY A 374 -6.42 6.36 -7.48
CA GLY A 374 -6.11 6.51 -8.89
C GLY A 374 -4.62 6.30 -9.09
N PHE A 375 -4.21 5.64 -10.17
CA PHE A 375 -2.80 5.44 -10.49
C PHE A 375 -2.46 5.92 -11.90
N TYR A 376 -1.21 6.33 -12.07
CA TYR A 376 -0.56 6.57 -13.34
C TYR A 376 0.86 6.03 -13.28
N GLU A 377 1.30 5.33 -14.32
CA GLU A 377 2.66 4.83 -14.45
C GLU A 377 3.12 4.84 -15.91
N THR A 378 4.43 5.00 -16.11
CA THR A 378 5.04 4.96 -17.44
C THR A 378 6.47 4.47 -17.37
N SER A 379 6.87 3.61 -18.32
CA SER A 379 8.26 3.18 -18.45
C SER A 379 9.10 4.28 -19.08
N PHE A 380 10.32 4.42 -18.59
CA PHE A 380 11.33 5.29 -19.18
C PHE A 380 12.40 4.51 -19.94
N SER A 381 12.52 3.20 -19.70
CA SER A 381 13.26 2.28 -20.56
C SER A 381 12.34 1.65 -21.62
N SER A 382 12.94 1.24 -22.74
CA SER A 382 12.24 0.44 -23.74
C SER A 382 11.81 -0.92 -23.16
N VAL A 383 10.70 -1.47 -23.64
CA VAL A 383 10.18 -2.80 -23.29
C VAL A 383 10.50 -3.86 -24.34
N HIS A 384 11.04 -3.47 -25.48
CA HIS A 384 11.43 -4.35 -26.58
C HIS A 384 12.59 -3.72 -27.37
N ASP A 385 13.47 -4.53 -27.95
CA ASP A 385 14.57 -4.05 -28.78
C ASP A 385 14.20 -4.19 -30.25
N SER A 386 14.05 -3.05 -30.92
CA SER A 386 13.64 -2.96 -32.31
C SER A 386 14.78 -3.15 -33.32
N SER A 387 16.03 -3.10 -32.85
CA SER A 387 17.22 -3.12 -33.71
C SER A 387 17.59 -4.48 -34.27
N GLU A 388 16.94 -5.56 -33.84
CA GLU A 388 17.31 -6.93 -34.19
C GLU A 388 16.15 -7.78 -34.76
N ALA A 389 14.92 -7.28 -34.75
CA ALA A 389 13.75 -8.10 -35.07
C ALA A 389 13.26 -7.89 -36.51
N ALA A 390 13.51 -8.86 -37.37
CA ALA A 390 12.77 -8.98 -38.63
C ALA A 390 11.30 -9.32 -38.34
N PHE A 391 10.39 -8.79 -39.14
CA PHE A 391 8.96 -9.11 -39.04
C PHE A 391 8.67 -10.53 -39.51
N ALA A 392 9.11 -10.88 -40.70
CA ALA A 392 9.09 -12.25 -41.21
C ALA A 392 10.49 -12.85 -41.04
N THR A 393 10.57 -14.01 -40.38
CA THR A 393 11.84 -14.69 -40.05
C THR A 393 12.00 -16.03 -40.77
N GLY A 394 10.92 -16.54 -41.35
CA GLY A 394 10.87 -17.81 -42.06
C GLY A 394 9.47 -18.07 -42.62
N ASN A 395 9.22 -19.30 -43.05
CA ASN A 395 7.95 -19.69 -43.65
C ASN A 395 6.82 -19.65 -42.61
N ASN A 396 5.93 -18.66 -42.74
CA ASN A 396 4.84 -18.39 -41.80
C ASN A 396 5.30 -18.10 -40.36
N GLU A 397 6.50 -17.57 -40.18
CA GLU A 397 7.05 -17.19 -38.88
C GLU A 397 7.14 -15.67 -38.76
N TYR A 398 6.29 -15.11 -37.89
CA TYR A 398 6.12 -13.66 -37.73
C TYR A 398 6.53 -13.19 -36.34
N THR A 399 7.06 -11.97 -36.25
CA THR A 399 7.25 -11.22 -35.00
C THR A 399 6.20 -10.12 -34.88
N SER A 400 5.99 -9.58 -33.69
CA SER A 400 5.01 -8.51 -33.47
C SER A 400 5.30 -7.23 -34.25
N ALA A 401 4.25 -6.41 -34.43
CA ALA A 401 4.39 -5.03 -34.87
C ALA A 401 5.32 -4.18 -33.97
N LEU A 402 5.62 -4.61 -32.73
CA LEU A 402 6.65 -3.98 -31.89
C LEU A 402 8.03 -3.90 -32.57
N SER A 403 8.33 -4.83 -33.49
CA SER A 403 9.58 -4.84 -34.26
C SER A 403 9.73 -3.62 -35.18
N PHE A 404 8.63 -2.90 -35.47
CA PHE A 404 8.64 -1.66 -36.25
C PHE A 404 8.64 -0.39 -35.40
N ILE A 405 8.59 -0.52 -34.08
CA ILE A 405 8.44 0.60 -33.14
C ILE A 405 9.78 0.87 -32.48
N ASP A 406 10.28 2.10 -32.59
CA ASP A 406 11.49 2.52 -31.91
C ASP A 406 11.23 2.68 -30.41
N SER A 407 12.01 1.95 -29.63
CA SER A 407 12.09 2.08 -28.17
C SER A 407 10.72 2.09 -27.46
N PRO A 408 9.84 1.10 -27.71
CA PRO A 408 8.48 1.09 -27.18
C PRO A 408 8.47 1.17 -25.65
N LYS A 409 7.59 1.98 -25.09
CA LYS A 409 7.44 2.22 -23.65
C LYS A 409 6.03 1.88 -23.20
N THR A 410 5.89 1.37 -21.99
CA THR A 410 4.57 1.13 -21.41
C THR A 410 4.04 2.38 -20.71
N ALA A 411 2.72 2.51 -20.67
CA ALA A 411 2.02 3.46 -19.83
C ALA A 411 0.68 2.87 -19.38
N ALA A 412 0.27 3.15 -18.15
CA ALA A 412 -1.04 2.77 -17.64
C ALA A 412 -1.62 3.84 -16.72
N TYR A 413 -2.95 3.93 -16.71
CA TYR A 413 -3.69 4.75 -15.78
C TYR A 413 -5.05 4.14 -15.47
N GLY A 414 -5.49 4.28 -14.22
CA GLY A 414 -6.73 3.65 -13.80
C GLY A 414 -7.01 3.81 -12.32
N LEU A 415 -7.76 2.85 -11.80
CA LEU A 415 -8.17 2.79 -10.40
C LEU A 415 -7.60 1.52 -9.74
N GLU A 416 -7.25 1.65 -8.47
CA GLU A 416 -6.77 0.60 -7.60
C GLU A 416 -7.65 0.60 -6.34
N VAL A 417 -8.08 -0.59 -5.94
CA VAL A 417 -8.80 -0.82 -4.68
C VAL A 417 -8.03 -1.85 -3.88
N GLY A 418 -7.75 -1.54 -2.62
CA GLY A 418 -6.94 -2.39 -1.76
C GLY A 418 -7.51 -2.59 -0.36
N LEU A 419 -7.13 -3.73 0.23
CA LEU A 419 -7.34 -4.06 1.63
C LEU A 419 -6.04 -3.87 2.38
N ARG A 420 -6.06 -2.96 3.36
CA ARG A 420 -4.89 -2.55 4.11
C ARG A 420 -4.92 -3.08 5.54
N PHE A 421 -3.86 -3.77 5.94
CA PHE A 421 -3.68 -4.39 7.25
C PHE A 421 -2.48 -3.80 7.96
N LYS A 422 -2.65 -3.35 9.21
CA LYS A 422 -1.53 -2.95 10.07
C LYS A 422 -0.95 -4.20 10.75
N LEU A 423 0.33 -4.48 10.51
CA LEU A 423 1.00 -5.66 11.05
C LEU A 423 1.53 -5.41 12.47
N PHE A 424 2.30 -4.34 12.67
CA PHE A 424 2.85 -3.92 13.97
C PHE A 424 3.01 -2.41 14.07
#